data_AF-A0A3M8G2A3-F1
#
_entry.id   AF-A0A3M8G2A3-F1
#
_cell.length_a   1.000
_cell.length_b   1.000
_cell.length_c   1.000
_cell.angle_alpha   90.00
_cell.angle_beta   90.00
_cell.angle_gamma   90.00
#
_symmetry.space_group_name_H-M   'P 1'
#
loop_
_entity.id
_entity.type
_entity.pdbx_description
1 polymer ?
#
loop_
_entity_poly.entity_id
_entity_poly.type
_entity_poly.pdbx_seq_one_letter_code
_entity_poly.pdbx_strand_id
1 'polypeptide(L)'
;MKRHFKPNNGSPRYVNGKYPNYDRTYNHLKENSVIFNEELRSKRESHSAVMTGIGECRNALAEWEGNSQGYYVVYDRRYEALLPIAKKGVLAVVNEFNIWRNQQVKNGYAIETPSTWPKDLLDRKLKAEALLDIRYAEIKALKDRIEALIQEKEKKKKQGILPNGPQGRTTQANENEPITAMDGQGVSYSDQGIPFINEESSPYHGMSVFHYRQMCKEWRKEVGITPAQLVTKAEEIFLEQKQIAKEEGIEPPLFPPVTSEFKLPEWIKRLGITKKDWPKWPEGVKPIKNISVPIAQI
;
A
#
# COMPACT_ATOMS: atom_id res chain seq x y z
N MET A 1 34.53 19.72 5.27
CA MET A 1 33.43 20.39 4.51
C MET A 1 32.20 19.49 4.47
N LYS A 2 31.26 19.65 5.42
CA LYS A 2 29.93 19.02 5.34
C LYS A 2 29.02 19.94 4.50
N ARG A 3 29.14 19.90 3.17
CA ARG A 3 28.07 20.46 2.33
C ARG A 3 26.95 19.43 2.32
N HIS A 4 25.93 19.69 3.14
CA HIS A 4 24.69 18.93 3.17
C HIS A 4 24.15 18.84 1.73
N PHE A 5 24.15 17.62 1.18
CA PHE A 5 23.29 17.30 0.05
C PHE A 5 21.86 17.62 0.50
N LYS A 6 21.26 18.69 -0.01
CA LYS A 6 19.83 18.92 0.22
C LYS A 6 19.10 17.69 -0.35
N PRO A 7 18.23 17.03 0.43
CA PRO A 7 17.43 15.93 -0.10
C PRO A 7 16.65 16.46 -1.30
N ASN A 8 16.83 15.80 -2.44
CA ASN A 8 16.08 16.10 -3.65
C ASN A 8 14.76 15.35 -3.55
N ASN A 9 13.63 16.01 -3.83
CA ASN A 9 12.29 15.42 -3.73
C ASN A 9 11.94 14.51 -4.92
N GLY A 10 12.94 13.93 -5.58
CA GLY A 10 12.76 13.11 -6.79
C GLY A 10 12.52 13.91 -8.07
N SER A 11 12.82 15.21 -8.08
CA SER A 11 12.75 16.05 -9.29
C SER A 11 14.13 16.17 -9.95
N PRO A 12 14.22 16.41 -11.27
CA PRO A 12 15.48 16.74 -11.89
C PRO A 12 16.11 17.97 -11.23
N ARG A 13 17.41 17.92 -10.92
CA ARG A 13 18.13 19.06 -10.33
C ARG A 13 18.31 20.22 -11.30
N TYR A 14 18.46 19.92 -12.59
CA TYR A 14 18.69 20.91 -13.63
C TYR A 14 17.44 21.14 -14.46
N VAL A 15 17.27 22.38 -14.91
CA VAL A 15 16.25 22.73 -15.91
C VAL A 15 16.60 22.03 -17.22
N ASN A 16 15.61 21.40 -17.83
CA ASN A 16 15.76 20.67 -19.09
C ASN A 16 16.41 21.57 -20.17
N GLY A 17 17.37 21.03 -20.90
CA GLY A 17 18.13 21.72 -21.95
C GLY A 17 19.37 22.46 -21.45
N LYS A 18 19.53 22.68 -20.12
CA LYS A 18 20.72 23.34 -19.57
C LYS A 18 21.97 22.47 -19.68
N TYR A 19 21.82 21.16 -19.47
CA TYR A 19 22.93 20.20 -19.52
C TYR A 19 22.49 18.96 -20.31
N PRO A 20 22.66 18.95 -21.65
CA PRO A 20 22.16 17.87 -22.51
C PRO A 20 22.62 16.46 -22.10
N ASN A 21 23.85 16.32 -21.57
CA ASN A 21 24.37 15.04 -21.11
C ASN A 21 23.70 14.55 -19.81
N TYR A 22 23.35 15.48 -18.91
CA TYR A 22 22.53 15.15 -17.74
C TYR A 22 21.15 14.68 -18.20
N ASP A 23 20.48 15.47 -19.06
CA ASP A 23 19.11 15.19 -19.51
C ASP A 23 19.01 13.84 -20.22
N ARG A 24 19.96 13.56 -21.13
CA ARG A 24 20.05 12.27 -21.82
C ARG A 24 20.23 11.11 -20.84
N THR A 25 21.12 11.26 -19.87
CA THR A 25 21.40 10.21 -18.88
C THR A 25 20.19 9.99 -17.96
N TYR A 26 19.58 11.07 -17.48
CA TYR A 26 18.41 11.02 -16.63
C TYR A 26 17.24 10.31 -17.32
N ASN A 27 16.93 10.69 -18.56
CA ASN A 27 15.84 10.09 -19.33
C ASN A 27 16.12 8.61 -19.62
N HIS A 28 17.34 8.29 -20.06
CA HIS A 28 17.73 6.90 -20.29
C HIS A 28 17.58 6.03 -19.04
N LEU A 29 18.04 6.51 -17.87
CA LEU A 29 17.88 5.79 -16.61
C LEU A 29 16.42 5.67 -16.19
N LYS A 30 15.60 6.70 -16.44
CA LYS A 30 14.16 6.67 -16.16
C LYS A 30 13.43 5.62 -17.00
N GLU A 31 13.71 5.59 -18.30
CA GLU A 31 13.12 4.65 -19.26
C GLU A 31 13.49 3.19 -18.94
N ASN A 32 14.69 2.96 -18.41
CA ASN A 32 15.21 1.64 -18.04
C ASN A 32 14.96 1.28 -16.56
N SER A 33 14.25 2.12 -15.81
CA SER A 33 13.91 1.86 -14.42
C SER A 33 12.78 0.86 -14.31
N VAL A 34 12.98 -0.23 -13.57
CA VAL A 34 11.92 -1.20 -13.24
C VAL A 34 10.80 -0.58 -12.39
N ILE A 35 11.08 0.52 -11.69
CA ILE A 35 10.11 1.25 -10.85
C ILE A 35 9.16 2.08 -11.72
N PHE A 36 9.66 2.65 -12.82
CA PHE A 36 8.86 3.50 -13.72
C PHE A 36 8.32 2.75 -14.93
N ASN A 37 8.98 1.68 -15.37
CA ASN A 37 8.62 0.94 -16.58
C ASN A 37 7.94 -0.39 -16.23
N GLU A 38 6.65 -0.50 -16.54
CA GLU A 38 5.84 -1.68 -16.26
C GLU A 38 6.22 -2.90 -17.13
N GLU A 39 6.60 -2.70 -18.39
CA GLU A 39 7.03 -3.79 -19.27
C GLU A 39 8.35 -4.41 -18.81
N LEU A 40 9.30 -3.60 -18.34
CA LEU A 40 10.55 -4.12 -17.77
C LEU A 40 10.32 -4.83 -16.43
N ARG A 41 9.29 -4.39 -15.69
CA ARG A 41 8.89 -5.01 -14.43
C ARG A 41 8.29 -6.39 -14.64
N SER A 42 7.36 -6.53 -15.58
CA SER A 42 6.68 -7.80 -15.88
C SER A 42 7.62 -8.86 -16.44
N LYS A 43 8.72 -8.46 -17.09
CA LYS A 43 9.74 -9.36 -17.64
C LYS A 43 10.75 -9.88 -16.61
N ARG A 44 10.77 -9.37 -15.37
CA ARG A 44 11.72 -9.83 -14.34
C ARG A 44 11.07 -10.84 -13.41
N GLU A 45 11.66 -12.04 -13.34
CA GLU A 45 11.21 -13.16 -12.48
C GLU A 45 11.61 -13.01 -11.00
N SER A 46 12.38 -11.98 -10.61
CA SER A 46 12.81 -11.81 -9.23
C SER A 46 11.65 -11.34 -8.34
N HIS A 47 11.55 -11.90 -7.13
CA HIS A 47 10.49 -11.55 -6.15
C HIS A 47 10.45 -10.05 -5.79
N SER A 48 11.56 -9.31 -5.92
CA SER A 48 11.60 -7.85 -5.73
C SER A 48 11.06 -7.03 -6.91
N ALA A 49 10.94 -7.64 -8.10
CA ALA A 49 10.46 -6.97 -9.31
C ALA A 49 8.93 -6.99 -9.40
N VAL A 50 8.27 -7.99 -8.82
CA VAL A 50 6.81 -8.10 -8.77
C VAL A 50 6.25 -7.13 -7.71
N MET A 51 6.35 -5.82 -7.97
CA MET A 51 5.87 -4.75 -7.08
C MET A 51 4.33 -4.62 -7.10
N THR A 52 3.63 -5.73 -6.89
CA THR A 52 2.17 -5.82 -6.93
C THR A 52 1.52 -5.58 -5.57
N GLY A 53 2.22 -5.91 -4.47
CA GLY A 53 1.74 -5.73 -3.10
C GLY A 53 2.61 -4.84 -2.23
N ILE A 54 2.12 -4.55 -1.01
CA ILE A 54 2.78 -3.68 -0.04
C ILE A 54 4.12 -4.28 0.40
N GLY A 55 4.20 -5.60 0.59
CA GLY A 55 5.41 -6.29 1.03
C GLY A 55 6.53 -6.18 0.00
N GLU A 56 6.20 -6.41 -1.26
CA GLU A 56 7.13 -6.37 -2.39
C GLU A 56 7.63 -4.93 -2.63
N CYS A 57 6.75 -3.93 -2.57
CA CYS A 57 7.17 -2.53 -2.63
C CYS A 57 8.07 -2.13 -1.44
N ARG A 58 7.84 -2.65 -0.23
CA ARG A 58 8.71 -2.41 0.94
C ARG A 58 10.08 -3.05 0.79
N ASN A 59 10.14 -4.26 0.24
CA ASN A 59 11.41 -4.94 -0.06
C ASN A 59 12.23 -4.18 -1.10
N ALA A 60 11.59 -3.74 -2.19
CA ALA A 60 12.23 -2.87 -3.17
C ALA A 60 12.68 -1.54 -2.55
N LEU A 61 11.86 -0.92 -1.70
CA LEU A 61 12.24 0.31 -1.01
C LEU A 61 13.48 0.13 -0.13
N ALA A 62 13.60 -1.00 0.57
CA ALA A 62 14.78 -1.32 1.37
C ALA A 62 16.04 -1.45 0.50
N GLU A 63 15.96 -2.13 -0.65
CA GLU A 63 17.07 -2.25 -1.61
C GLU A 63 17.51 -0.88 -2.18
N TRP A 64 16.56 0.01 -2.44
CA TRP A 64 16.84 1.34 -2.99
C TRP A 64 17.39 2.33 -1.95
N GLU A 65 16.70 2.46 -0.81
CA GLU A 65 16.97 3.49 0.20
C GLU A 65 18.02 3.03 1.22
N GLY A 66 17.94 1.76 1.63
CA GLY A 66 18.72 1.21 2.73
C GLY A 66 18.30 1.72 4.10
N ASN A 67 18.91 1.15 5.14
CA ASN A 67 18.78 1.61 6.52
C ASN A 67 19.66 2.85 6.79
N SER A 68 19.71 3.30 8.05
CA SER A 68 20.52 4.45 8.48
C SER A 68 22.03 4.29 8.22
N GLN A 69 22.52 3.07 8.05
CA GLN A 69 23.91 2.78 7.70
C GLN A 69 24.12 2.67 6.18
N GLY A 70 23.06 2.71 5.37
CA GLY A 70 23.11 2.60 3.90
C GLY A 70 23.05 1.18 3.36
N TYR A 71 22.48 0.24 4.10
CA TYR A 71 22.42 -1.18 3.71
C TYR A 71 21.01 -1.74 3.86
N TYR A 72 20.76 -2.87 3.20
CA TYR A 72 19.56 -3.68 3.40
C TYR A 72 19.95 -5.13 3.67
N VAL A 73 19.03 -5.89 4.26
CA VAL A 73 19.27 -7.28 4.66
C VAL A 73 18.33 -8.20 3.90
N VAL A 74 18.89 -9.26 3.32
CA VAL A 74 18.13 -10.34 2.66
C VAL A 74 18.78 -11.65 3.07
N TYR A 75 18.00 -12.60 3.61
CA TYR A 75 18.49 -13.90 4.09
C TYR A 75 19.74 -13.79 5.01
N ASP A 76 19.66 -12.91 6.01
CA ASP A 76 20.75 -12.60 6.97
C ASP A 76 22.05 -12.07 6.36
N ARG A 77 22.05 -11.73 5.07
CA ARG A 77 23.17 -11.10 4.37
C ARG A 77 22.92 -9.62 4.18
N ARG A 78 23.97 -8.83 4.41
CA ARG A 78 23.96 -7.38 4.29
C ARG A 78 24.45 -6.96 2.90
N TYR A 79 23.63 -6.17 2.22
CA TYR A 79 23.91 -5.63 0.89
C TYR A 79 23.89 -4.10 0.94
N GLU A 80 24.75 -3.44 0.15
CA GLU A 80 24.74 -1.98 0.07
C GLU A 80 23.55 -1.52 -0.79
N ALA A 81 22.80 -0.53 -0.30
CA ALA A 81 21.64 -0.03 -1.01
C ALA A 81 22.03 0.91 -2.17
N LEU A 82 21.13 1.04 -3.16
CA LEU A 82 21.42 1.76 -4.41
C LEU A 82 21.62 3.26 -4.23
N LEU A 83 20.85 3.92 -3.36
CA LEU A 83 20.97 5.35 -3.10
C LEU A 83 22.33 5.72 -2.45
N PRO A 84 22.80 5.03 -1.39
CA PRO A 84 24.16 5.20 -0.88
C PRO A 84 25.25 5.06 -1.93
N ILE A 85 25.16 4.05 -2.80
CA ILE A 85 26.12 3.85 -3.91
C ILE A 85 26.13 5.08 -4.84
N ALA A 86 24.95 5.57 -5.24
CA ALA A 86 24.85 6.76 -6.10
C ALA A 86 25.44 8.02 -5.42
N LYS A 87 25.20 8.20 -4.11
CA LYS A 87 25.80 9.31 -3.33
C LYS A 87 27.32 9.22 -3.31
N LYS A 88 27.88 8.03 -3.09
CA LYS A 88 29.34 7.79 -3.16
C LYS A 88 29.89 8.11 -4.54
N GLY A 89 29.17 7.75 -5.62
CA GLY A 89 29.54 8.07 -7.00
C GLY A 89 29.71 9.57 -7.26
N VAL A 90 28.73 10.39 -6.84
CA VAL A 90 28.84 11.86 -6.95
C VAL A 90 30.02 12.39 -6.13
N LEU A 91 30.19 11.90 -4.90
CA LEU A 91 31.28 12.33 -4.03
C LEU A 91 32.66 11.97 -4.60
N ALA A 92 32.79 10.80 -5.22
CA ALA A 92 34.03 10.36 -5.86
C ALA A 92 34.45 11.33 -6.97
N VAL A 93 33.53 11.70 -7.87
CA VAL A 93 33.85 12.65 -8.95
C VAL A 93 34.20 14.05 -8.42
N VAL A 94 33.55 14.49 -7.33
CA VAL A 94 33.91 15.74 -6.65
C VAL A 94 35.31 15.68 -6.04
N ASN A 95 35.67 14.56 -5.42
CA ASN A 95 37.00 14.36 -4.86
C ASN A 95 38.07 14.32 -5.97
N GLU A 96 37.80 13.65 -7.09
CA GLU A 96 38.70 13.65 -8.26
C GLU A 96 38.93 15.07 -8.79
N PHE A 97 37.88 15.90 -8.89
CA PHE A 97 38.04 17.30 -9.27
C PHE A 97 38.88 18.10 -8.28
N ASN A 98 38.71 17.86 -6.98
CA ASN A 98 39.54 18.49 -5.95
C ASN A 98 41.01 18.06 -6.02
N ILE A 99 41.28 16.79 -6.35
CA ILE A 99 42.65 16.30 -6.58
C ILE A 99 43.24 16.95 -7.82
N TRP A 100 42.49 16.93 -8.93
CA TRP A 100 42.92 17.51 -10.20
C TRP A 100 43.26 19.00 -10.07
N ARG A 101 42.37 19.81 -9.47
CA ARG A 101 42.60 21.26 -9.31
C ARG A 101 43.83 21.58 -8.46
N ASN A 102 44.12 20.74 -7.45
CA ASN A 102 45.33 20.88 -6.63
C ASN A 102 46.59 20.49 -7.41
N GLN A 103 46.51 19.46 -8.27
CA GLN A 103 47.62 19.04 -9.13
C GLN A 103 47.96 20.09 -10.19
N GLN A 104 46.97 20.80 -10.74
CA GLN A 104 47.20 21.90 -11.70
C GLN A 104 48.13 22.97 -11.11
N VAL A 105 47.92 23.34 -9.85
CA VAL A 105 48.78 24.31 -9.15
C VAL A 105 50.14 23.70 -8.82
N LYS A 106 50.17 22.49 -8.23
CA LYS A 106 51.43 21.82 -7.82
C LYS A 106 52.39 21.58 -8.99
N ASN A 107 51.86 21.29 -10.17
CA ASN A 107 52.65 21.02 -11.35
C ASN A 107 52.98 22.29 -12.16
N GLY A 108 52.58 23.47 -11.70
CA GLY A 108 52.87 24.75 -12.36
C GLY A 108 52.03 25.03 -13.61
N TYR A 109 50.98 24.26 -13.89
CA TYR A 109 50.07 24.51 -15.00
C TYR A 109 49.12 25.69 -14.73
N ALA A 110 48.92 26.05 -13.45
CA ALA A 110 48.11 27.21 -13.06
C ALA A 110 48.71 27.89 -11.82
N ILE A 111 48.57 29.22 -11.74
CA ILE A 111 48.97 30.01 -10.57
C ILE A 111 47.91 29.89 -9.45
N GLU A 112 46.63 29.93 -9.83
CA GLU A 112 45.50 29.80 -8.91
C GLU A 112 44.78 28.46 -9.08
N THR A 113 44.08 28.01 -8.03
CA THR A 113 43.34 26.75 -8.08
C THR A 113 42.13 26.87 -9.02
N PRO A 114 42.04 26.10 -10.12
CA PRO A 114 40.95 26.21 -11.07
C PRO A 114 39.56 26.10 -10.40
N SER A 115 38.64 26.96 -10.85
CA SER A 115 37.23 26.98 -10.41
C SER A 115 36.29 26.27 -11.40
N THR A 116 36.71 26.18 -12.67
CA THR A 116 35.97 25.52 -13.74
C THR A 116 36.29 24.03 -13.78
N TRP A 117 35.26 23.24 -14.09
CA TRP A 117 35.40 21.79 -14.22
C TRP A 117 35.98 21.45 -15.60
N PRO A 118 37.00 20.57 -15.70
CA PRO A 118 37.42 20.05 -16.99
C PRO A 118 36.29 19.21 -17.60
N LYS A 119 36.18 19.23 -18.93
CA LYS A 119 35.04 18.68 -19.68
C LYS A 119 34.66 17.25 -19.25
N ASP A 120 35.66 16.38 -19.11
CA ASP A 120 35.43 14.97 -18.78
C ASP A 120 34.93 14.77 -17.34
N LEU A 121 35.46 15.52 -16.37
CA LEU A 121 34.98 15.46 -14.99
C LEU A 121 33.60 16.10 -14.84
N LEU A 122 33.30 17.16 -15.60
CA LEU A 122 31.97 17.75 -15.65
C LEU A 122 30.95 16.74 -16.18
N ASP A 123 31.25 16.06 -17.29
CA ASP A 123 30.36 15.04 -17.86
C ASP A 123 30.10 13.89 -16.90
N ARG A 124 31.16 13.35 -16.27
CA ARG A 124 31.04 12.30 -15.25
C ARG A 124 30.23 12.75 -14.05
N LYS A 125 30.40 14.00 -13.61
CA LYS A 125 29.61 14.57 -12.51
C LYS A 125 28.13 14.63 -12.88
N LEU A 126 27.81 15.16 -14.06
CA LEU A 126 26.44 15.27 -14.55
C LEU A 126 25.76 13.88 -14.64
N LYS A 127 26.46 12.87 -15.14
CA LYS A 127 25.96 11.47 -15.16
C LYS A 127 25.71 10.90 -13.77
N ALA A 128 26.64 11.13 -12.83
CA ALA A 128 26.51 10.68 -11.45
C ALA A 128 25.35 11.39 -10.72
N GLU A 129 25.17 12.69 -10.95
CA GLU A 129 24.06 13.47 -10.40
C GLU A 129 22.72 13.00 -10.98
N ALA A 130 22.65 12.71 -12.29
CA ALA A 130 21.45 12.15 -12.92
C ALA A 130 21.06 10.80 -12.30
N LEU A 131 22.03 9.91 -12.06
CA LEU A 131 21.79 8.64 -11.37
C LEU A 131 21.26 8.84 -9.95
N LEU A 132 21.88 9.74 -9.18
CA LEU A 132 21.43 10.05 -7.83
C LEU A 132 19.99 10.58 -7.81
N ASP A 133 19.66 11.50 -8.72
CA ASP A 133 18.34 12.11 -8.80
C ASP A 133 17.28 11.07 -9.24
N ILE A 134 17.62 10.13 -10.13
CA ILE A 134 16.75 8.99 -10.45
C ILE A 134 16.49 8.10 -9.24
N ARG A 135 17.50 7.82 -8.41
CA ARG A 135 17.30 6.99 -7.21
C ARG A 135 16.33 7.66 -6.23
N TYR A 136 16.41 8.99 -6.08
CA TYR A 136 15.42 9.71 -5.28
C TYR A 136 14.01 9.65 -5.88
N ALA A 137 13.90 9.78 -7.21
CA ALA A 137 12.61 9.71 -7.90
C ALA A 137 11.96 8.32 -7.74
N GLU A 138 12.75 7.25 -7.90
CA GLU A 138 12.32 5.87 -7.73
C GLU A 138 11.84 5.59 -6.29
N ILE A 139 12.59 6.05 -5.29
CA ILE A 139 12.21 5.94 -3.87
C ILE A 139 10.88 6.66 -3.60
N LYS A 140 10.69 7.85 -4.16
CA LYS A 140 9.44 8.59 -4.03
C LYS A 140 8.28 7.81 -4.66
N ALA A 141 8.46 7.30 -5.87
CA ALA A 141 7.43 6.52 -6.56
C ALA A 141 7.05 5.25 -5.77
N LEU A 142 8.01 4.57 -5.17
CA LEU A 142 7.76 3.42 -4.29
C LEU A 142 6.94 3.81 -3.05
N LYS A 143 7.30 4.92 -2.38
CA LYS A 143 6.55 5.42 -1.21
C LYS A 143 5.12 5.79 -1.58
N ASP A 144 4.94 6.52 -2.69
CA ASP A 144 3.62 6.91 -3.20
C ASP A 144 2.77 5.66 -3.54
N ARG A 145 3.38 4.61 -4.12
CA ARG A 145 2.71 3.35 -4.43
C ARG A 145 2.30 2.58 -3.18
N ILE A 146 3.17 2.51 -2.17
CA ILE A 146 2.86 1.87 -0.88
C ILE A 146 1.65 2.54 -0.24
N GLU A 147 1.64 3.87 -0.21
CA GLU A 147 0.53 4.65 0.34
C GLU A 147 -0.77 4.39 -0.42
N ALA A 148 -0.74 4.41 -1.76
CA ALA A 148 -1.90 4.08 -2.59
C ALA A 148 -2.45 2.67 -2.30
N LEU A 149 -1.58 1.67 -2.15
CA LEU A 149 -1.97 0.30 -1.82
C LEU A 149 -2.56 0.18 -0.40
N ILE A 150 -2.04 0.92 0.57
CA ILE A 150 -2.60 0.99 1.93
C ILE A 150 -4.00 1.58 1.87
N GLN A 151 -4.18 2.72 1.19
CA GLN A 151 -5.48 3.37 1.03
C GLN A 151 -6.49 2.47 0.29
N GLU A 152 -6.04 1.75 -0.74
CA GLU A 152 -6.89 0.79 -1.45
C GLU A 152 -7.32 -0.36 -0.54
N LYS A 153 -6.40 -0.90 0.27
CA LYS A 153 -6.69 -1.96 1.25
C LYS A 153 -7.67 -1.47 2.31
N GLU A 154 -7.50 -0.25 2.83
CA GLU A 154 -8.43 0.35 3.79
C GLU A 154 -9.80 0.61 3.17
N LYS A 155 -9.85 1.10 1.92
CA LYS A 155 -11.09 1.29 1.17
C LYS A 155 -11.82 -0.05 0.99
N LYS A 156 -11.12 -1.09 0.58
CA LYS A 156 -11.65 -2.47 0.48
C LYS A 156 -12.14 -2.98 1.83
N LYS A 157 -11.40 -2.75 2.91
CA LYS A 157 -11.81 -3.13 4.28
C LYS A 157 -13.11 -2.43 4.69
N LYS A 158 -13.20 -1.10 4.48
CA LYS A 158 -14.41 -0.31 4.76
C LYS A 158 -15.61 -0.74 3.91
N GLN A 159 -15.36 -1.22 2.69
CA GLN A 159 -16.40 -1.76 1.80
C GLN A 159 -16.89 -3.15 2.23
N GLY A 160 -16.08 -3.94 2.94
CA GLY A 160 -16.43 -5.28 3.42
C GLY A 160 -17.30 -5.30 4.69
N ILE A 161 -17.63 -4.15 5.27
CA ILE A 161 -18.45 -4.05 6.49
C ILE A 161 -19.93 -4.04 6.13
N LEU A 162 -20.67 -5.03 6.64
CA LEU A 162 -22.12 -5.19 6.44
C LEU A 162 -22.53 -5.24 4.96
N PRO A 163 -21.89 -6.10 4.13
CA PRO A 163 -22.15 -6.13 2.70
C PRO A 163 -23.62 -6.46 2.38
N ASN A 164 -24.28 -7.23 3.26
CA ASN A 164 -25.68 -7.63 3.12
C ASN A 164 -26.58 -7.08 4.23
N GLY A 165 -26.14 -6.01 4.91
CA GLY A 165 -26.77 -5.49 6.12
C GLY A 165 -26.54 -6.36 7.36
N PRO A 166 -27.18 -6.02 8.49
CA PRO A 166 -27.02 -6.72 9.77
C PRO A 166 -27.83 -8.02 9.79
N GLN A 167 -27.15 -9.15 9.52
CA GLN A 167 -27.77 -10.48 9.43
C GLN A 167 -27.46 -11.37 10.65
N GLY A 168 -26.40 -11.04 11.38
CA GLY A 168 -25.83 -11.85 12.45
C GLY A 168 -24.99 -13.03 11.97
N ARG A 169 -24.47 -13.02 10.72
CA ARG A 169 -23.59 -14.10 10.21
C ARG A 169 -22.21 -13.98 10.80
N THR A 170 -21.61 -15.11 11.13
CA THR A 170 -20.29 -15.19 11.74
C THR A 170 -19.27 -15.73 10.76
N THR A 171 -18.06 -15.22 10.86
CA THR A 171 -16.87 -15.82 10.23
C THR A 171 -16.02 -16.41 11.34
N GLN A 172 -15.76 -17.70 11.24
CA GLN A 172 -14.86 -18.49 12.10
C GLN A 172 -14.19 -19.52 11.18
N ALA A 173 -12.91 -19.85 11.42
CA ALA A 173 -12.24 -20.80 10.53
C ALA A 173 -12.84 -22.20 10.70
N ASN A 174 -13.17 -22.57 11.95
CA ASN A 174 -13.80 -23.83 12.33
C ASN A 174 -14.78 -23.61 13.50
N GLU A 175 -15.65 -24.58 13.80
CA GLU A 175 -16.67 -24.49 14.87
C GLU A 175 -16.10 -24.28 16.28
N ASN A 176 -14.84 -24.68 16.50
CA ASN A 176 -14.15 -24.57 17.79
C ASN A 176 -13.26 -23.31 17.89
N GLU A 177 -13.19 -22.50 16.83
CA GLU A 177 -12.34 -21.31 16.82
C GLU A 177 -13.10 -20.04 17.22
N PRO A 178 -12.41 -19.07 17.82
CA PRO A 178 -12.98 -17.75 18.10
C PRO A 178 -13.59 -17.11 16.84
N ILE A 179 -14.70 -16.40 17.03
CA ILE A 179 -15.33 -15.60 15.98
C ILE A 179 -14.37 -14.48 15.61
N THR A 180 -13.96 -14.42 14.35
CA THR A 180 -13.03 -13.40 13.84
C THR A 180 -13.78 -12.22 13.22
N ALA A 181 -14.98 -12.44 12.69
CA ALA A 181 -15.84 -11.38 12.17
C ALA A 181 -17.34 -11.69 12.29
N MET A 182 -18.15 -10.63 12.25
CA MET A 182 -19.62 -10.68 12.23
C MET A 182 -20.16 -9.78 11.13
N ASP A 183 -20.80 -10.35 10.11
CA ASP A 183 -21.25 -9.65 8.90
C ASP A 183 -20.14 -8.76 8.28
N GLY A 184 -18.91 -9.28 8.25
CA GLY A 184 -17.73 -8.56 7.74
C GLY A 184 -17.14 -7.51 8.68
N GLN A 185 -17.67 -7.38 9.90
CA GLN A 185 -17.12 -6.51 10.94
C GLN A 185 -16.15 -7.28 11.82
N GLY A 186 -14.94 -6.77 12.04
CA GLY A 186 -13.96 -7.39 12.94
C GLY A 186 -14.51 -7.56 14.36
N VAL A 187 -14.29 -8.75 14.93
CA VAL A 187 -14.67 -9.10 16.31
C VAL A 187 -13.41 -9.20 17.16
N SER A 188 -13.49 -8.73 18.41
CA SER A 188 -12.47 -8.93 19.43
C SER A 188 -13.11 -9.36 20.73
N TYR A 189 -12.29 -9.70 21.72
CA TYR A 189 -12.74 -10.22 23.01
C TYR A 189 -12.38 -9.24 24.12
N SER A 190 -13.27 -9.10 25.09
CA SER A 190 -12.97 -8.35 26.32
C SER A 190 -12.08 -9.17 27.25
N ASP A 191 -11.56 -8.54 28.30
CA ASP A 191 -10.79 -9.22 29.37
C ASP A 191 -11.55 -10.37 30.03
N GLN A 192 -12.89 -10.36 29.96
CA GLN A 192 -13.77 -11.41 30.47
C GLN A 192 -14.12 -12.47 29.41
N GLY A 193 -13.49 -12.42 28.24
CA GLY A 193 -13.76 -13.34 27.13
C GLY A 193 -15.06 -13.06 26.38
N ILE A 194 -15.64 -11.87 26.51
CA ILE A 194 -16.91 -11.54 25.83
C ILE A 194 -16.61 -11.02 24.42
N PRO A 195 -17.10 -11.67 23.34
CA PRO A 195 -16.90 -11.20 21.98
C PRO A 195 -17.73 -9.94 21.68
N PHE A 196 -17.11 -8.96 21.02
CA PHE A 196 -17.73 -7.71 20.61
C PHE A 196 -17.18 -7.19 19.28
N ILE A 197 -17.97 -6.37 18.59
CA ILE A 197 -17.57 -5.74 17.32
C ILE A 197 -16.51 -4.67 17.63
N ASN A 198 -15.28 -4.86 17.17
CA ASN A 198 -14.17 -3.93 17.40
C ASN A 198 -13.78 -3.13 16.16
N GLU A 199 -14.55 -3.24 15.07
CA GLU A 199 -14.32 -2.48 13.86
C GLU A 199 -14.76 -1.01 14.05
N GLU A 200 -13.82 -0.08 14.15
CA GLU A 200 -14.10 1.35 14.42
C GLU A 200 -15.03 2.01 13.40
N SER A 201 -14.99 1.54 12.16
CA SER A 201 -15.84 2.06 11.08
C SER A 201 -17.25 1.46 11.06
N SER A 202 -17.55 0.51 11.95
CA SER A 202 -18.88 -0.05 12.13
C SER A 202 -19.80 0.88 12.95
N PRO A 203 -21.08 1.04 12.58
CA PRO A 203 -22.08 1.70 13.44
C PRO A 203 -22.37 0.93 14.74
N TYR A 204 -21.88 -0.29 14.86
CA TYR A 204 -22.05 -1.19 16.01
C TYR A 204 -20.74 -1.41 16.78
N HIS A 205 -19.73 -0.56 16.56
CA HIS A 205 -18.46 -0.60 17.28
C HIS A 205 -18.67 -0.57 18.80
N GLY A 206 -18.10 -1.55 19.51
CA GLY A 206 -18.25 -1.77 20.94
C GLY A 206 -19.46 -2.64 21.33
N MET A 207 -20.35 -3.01 20.41
CA MET A 207 -21.51 -3.85 20.72
C MET A 207 -21.08 -5.30 20.89
N SER A 208 -21.52 -5.97 21.96
CA SER A 208 -21.30 -7.41 22.12
C SER A 208 -21.96 -8.18 20.99
N VAL A 209 -21.36 -9.29 20.57
CA VAL A 209 -21.91 -10.22 19.57
C VAL A 209 -23.31 -10.72 19.96
N PHE A 210 -23.56 -10.95 21.25
CA PHE A 210 -24.87 -11.38 21.75
C PHE A 210 -25.99 -10.37 21.43
N HIS A 211 -25.82 -9.12 21.89
CA HIS A 211 -26.79 -8.04 21.63
C HIS A 211 -26.95 -7.77 20.13
N TYR A 212 -25.86 -7.84 19.38
CA TYR A 212 -25.92 -7.68 17.93
C TYR A 212 -26.80 -8.75 17.26
N ARG A 213 -26.68 -10.02 17.64
CA ARG A 213 -27.53 -11.11 17.11
C ARG A 213 -29.01 -10.92 17.44
N GLN A 214 -29.34 -10.47 18.65
CA GLN A 214 -30.73 -10.20 19.04
C GLN A 214 -31.31 -9.07 18.18
N MET A 215 -30.59 -7.97 18.07
CA MET A 215 -30.96 -6.82 17.24
C MET A 215 -31.19 -7.25 15.77
N CYS A 216 -30.29 -8.04 15.18
CA CYS A 216 -30.45 -8.54 13.81
C CYS A 216 -31.67 -9.47 13.65
N LYS A 217 -32.00 -10.25 14.68
CA LYS A 217 -33.15 -11.15 14.68
C LYS A 217 -34.47 -10.36 14.72
N GLU A 218 -34.55 -9.35 15.58
CA GLU A 218 -35.71 -8.47 15.71
C GLU A 218 -35.93 -7.65 14.44
N TRP A 219 -34.88 -7.01 13.94
CA TRP A 219 -34.94 -6.26 12.69
C TRP A 219 -35.42 -7.10 11.50
N ARG A 220 -34.91 -8.33 11.34
CA ARG A 220 -35.38 -9.24 10.28
C ARG A 220 -36.87 -9.57 10.41
N LYS A 221 -37.38 -9.68 11.64
CA LYS A 221 -38.81 -9.91 11.91
C LYS A 221 -39.64 -8.68 11.54
N GLU A 222 -39.18 -7.47 11.90
CA GLU A 222 -39.85 -6.20 11.57
C GLU A 222 -39.93 -5.94 10.07
N VAL A 223 -38.85 -6.24 9.35
CA VAL A 223 -38.77 -6.06 7.89
C VAL A 223 -39.42 -7.23 7.13
N GLY A 224 -39.83 -8.30 7.83
CA GLY A 224 -40.50 -9.45 7.21
C GLY A 224 -39.60 -10.31 6.32
N ILE A 225 -38.28 -10.33 6.56
CA ILE A 225 -37.30 -11.06 5.75
C ILE A 225 -36.91 -12.36 6.46
N THR A 226 -37.17 -13.50 5.81
CA THR A 226 -36.73 -14.82 6.31
C THR A 226 -35.30 -15.16 5.86
N PRO A 227 -34.56 -16.00 6.61
CA PRO A 227 -33.25 -16.48 6.18
C PRO A 227 -33.27 -17.19 4.81
N ALA A 228 -34.33 -17.92 4.49
CA ALA A 228 -34.49 -18.61 3.22
C ALA A 228 -34.60 -17.62 2.04
N GLN A 229 -35.37 -16.53 2.21
CA GLN A 229 -35.47 -15.47 1.20
C GLN A 229 -34.11 -14.79 0.94
N LEU A 230 -33.26 -14.66 1.97
CA LEU A 230 -31.89 -14.14 1.80
C LEU A 230 -30.98 -15.08 0.99
N VAL A 231 -31.11 -16.40 1.20
CA VAL A 231 -30.31 -17.41 0.49
C VAL A 231 -30.75 -17.52 -0.97
N THR A 232 -32.05 -17.70 -1.23
CA THR A 232 -32.59 -17.81 -2.58
C THR A 232 -32.29 -16.57 -3.43
N LYS A 233 -32.38 -15.37 -2.84
CA LYS A 233 -32.07 -14.13 -3.58
C LYS A 233 -30.58 -13.90 -3.81
N ALA A 234 -29.70 -14.40 -2.94
CA ALA A 234 -28.26 -14.36 -3.18
C ALA A 234 -27.87 -15.29 -4.35
N GLU A 235 -28.53 -16.46 -4.47
CA GLU A 235 -28.36 -17.39 -5.58
C GLU A 235 -28.84 -16.80 -6.91
N GLU A 236 -30.01 -16.13 -6.93
CA GLU A 236 -30.52 -15.45 -8.13
C GLU A 236 -29.54 -14.37 -8.65
N ILE A 237 -29.00 -13.53 -7.77
CA ILE A 237 -28.03 -12.48 -8.15
C ILE A 237 -26.73 -13.11 -8.68
N PHE A 238 -26.27 -14.21 -8.08
CA PHE A 238 -25.09 -14.92 -8.54
C PHE A 238 -25.28 -15.48 -9.95
N LEU A 239 -26.47 -16.03 -10.24
CA LEU A 239 -26.82 -16.52 -11.57
C LEU A 239 -26.87 -15.39 -12.61
N GLU A 240 -27.45 -14.24 -12.25
CA GLU A 240 -27.50 -13.04 -13.12
C GLU A 240 -26.10 -12.53 -13.46
N GLN A 241 -25.20 -12.44 -12.48
CA GLN A 241 -23.82 -12.02 -12.73
C GLN A 241 -23.01 -13.02 -13.54
N LYS A 242 -23.24 -14.32 -13.32
CA LYS A 242 -22.63 -15.37 -14.14
C LYS A 242 -23.06 -15.25 -15.60
N GLN A 243 -24.30 -14.83 -15.84
CA GLN A 243 -24.85 -14.59 -17.17
C GLN A 243 -24.23 -13.33 -17.80
N ILE A 244 -24.15 -12.20 -17.07
CA ILE A 244 -23.48 -10.97 -17.53
C ILE A 244 -22.01 -11.23 -17.86
N ALA A 245 -21.25 -11.90 -16.98
CA ALA A 245 -19.85 -12.23 -17.23
C ALA A 245 -19.68 -13.08 -18.50
N LYS A 246 -20.59 -14.03 -18.73
CA LYS A 246 -20.62 -14.85 -19.96
C LYS A 246 -20.90 -14.00 -21.21
N GLU A 247 -21.78 -13.00 -21.12
CA GLU A 247 -22.10 -12.08 -22.21
C GLU A 247 -20.96 -11.08 -22.50
N GLU A 248 -20.24 -10.64 -21.46
CA GLU A 248 -19.08 -9.74 -21.57
C GLU A 248 -17.76 -10.46 -21.92
N GLY A 249 -17.77 -11.80 -22.00
CA GLY A 249 -16.58 -12.60 -22.29
C GLY A 249 -15.55 -12.63 -21.16
N ILE A 250 -15.99 -12.37 -19.93
CA ILE A 250 -15.18 -12.34 -18.71
C ILE A 250 -15.37 -13.64 -17.94
N GLU A 251 -14.34 -14.10 -17.24
CA GLU A 251 -14.43 -15.30 -16.42
C GLU A 251 -15.46 -15.09 -15.30
N PRO A 252 -16.49 -15.96 -15.18
CA PRO A 252 -17.55 -15.77 -14.20
C PRO A 252 -17.02 -15.95 -12.77
N PRO A 253 -17.58 -15.23 -11.79
CA PRO A 253 -17.15 -15.39 -10.40
C PRO A 253 -17.42 -16.82 -9.92
N LEU A 254 -16.44 -17.44 -9.25
CA LEU A 254 -16.55 -18.80 -8.69
C LEU A 254 -17.49 -18.87 -7.47
N PHE A 255 -17.75 -17.71 -6.84
CA PHE A 255 -18.57 -17.57 -5.64
C PHE A 255 -19.45 -16.31 -5.77
N PRO A 256 -20.58 -16.21 -5.05
CA PRO A 256 -21.38 -14.98 -5.01
C PRO A 256 -20.48 -13.76 -4.74
N PRO A 257 -20.66 -12.66 -5.50
CA PRO A 257 -19.82 -11.47 -5.38
C PRO A 257 -19.89 -10.90 -3.96
N VAL A 258 -18.75 -10.72 -3.33
CA VAL A 258 -18.63 -9.72 -2.27
C VAL A 258 -18.29 -8.42 -3.00
N THR A 259 -19.30 -7.65 -3.42
CA THR A 259 -19.04 -6.48 -4.28
C THR A 259 -18.21 -5.43 -3.57
N SER A 260 -17.18 -4.94 -4.24
CA SER A 260 -16.27 -3.86 -3.84
C SER A 260 -16.92 -2.46 -3.82
N GLU A 261 -18.25 -2.37 -3.82
CA GLU A 261 -18.96 -1.11 -3.65
C GLU A 261 -20.17 -1.33 -2.74
N PHE A 262 -20.30 -0.43 -1.78
CA PHE A 262 -21.32 -0.37 -0.74
C PHE A 262 -22.73 -0.25 -1.34
N LYS A 263 -23.28 -1.33 -1.90
CA LYS A 263 -24.64 -1.38 -2.39
C LYS A 263 -25.41 -2.37 -1.53
N LEU A 264 -26.32 -1.84 -0.71
CA LEU A 264 -27.48 -2.60 -0.26
C LEU A 264 -27.99 -3.39 -1.48
N PRO A 265 -28.21 -4.71 -1.37
CA PRO A 265 -28.77 -5.51 -2.45
C PRO A 265 -29.93 -4.76 -3.10
N GLU A 266 -29.97 -4.71 -4.42
CA GLU A 266 -30.87 -3.81 -5.15
C GLU A 266 -32.35 -4.02 -4.76
N TRP A 267 -32.72 -5.22 -4.33
CA TRP A 267 -34.05 -5.54 -3.80
C TRP A 267 -34.34 -4.93 -2.41
N ILE A 268 -33.33 -4.80 -1.52
CA ILE A 268 -33.48 -4.05 -0.25
C ILE A 268 -33.67 -2.56 -0.54
N LYS A 269 -33.02 -2.04 -1.59
CA LYS A 269 -33.30 -0.68 -2.11
C LYS A 269 -34.70 -0.57 -2.73
N ARG A 270 -35.20 -1.61 -3.41
CA ARG A 270 -36.58 -1.69 -3.92
C ARG A 270 -37.63 -1.78 -2.80
N LEU A 271 -37.24 -2.21 -1.59
CA LEU A 271 -38.04 -2.08 -0.36
C LEU A 271 -37.93 -0.69 0.30
N GLY A 272 -37.16 0.24 -0.27
CA GLY A 272 -36.97 1.60 0.27
C GLY A 272 -36.00 1.70 1.46
N ILE A 273 -35.33 0.61 1.83
CA ILE A 273 -34.48 0.53 3.03
C ILE A 273 -33.09 1.10 2.71
N THR A 274 -32.68 2.07 3.52
CA THR A 274 -31.40 2.77 3.47
C THR A 274 -30.59 2.50 4.75
N LYS A 275 -29.35 3.02 4.83
CA LYS A 275 -28.57 3.01 6.10
C LYS A 275 -29.32 3.65 7.28
N LYS A 276 -30.29 4.54 7.02
CA LYS A 276 -31.08 5.19 8.08
C LYS A 276 -32.10 4.24 8.72
N ASP A 277 -32.44 3.17 8.01
CA ASP A 277 -33.44 2.16 8.40
C ASP A 277 -32.78 0.93 9.05
N TRP A 278 -31.45 0.99 9.26
CA TRP A 278 -30.73 -0.02 10.01
C TRP A 278 -31.10 0.03 11.49
N PRO A 279 -31.14 -1.13 12.16
CA PRO A 279 -31.51 -1.17 13.56
C PRO A 279 -30.52 -0.34 14.37
N LYS A 280 -31.07 0.47 15.27
CA LYS A 280 -30.31 1.27 16.22
C LYS A 280 -29.80 0.37 17.34
N TRP A 281 -28.87 0.90 18.12
CA TRP A 281 -28.45 0.26 19.35
C TRP A 281 -29.65 -0.03 20.25
N PRO A 282 -29.77 -1.24 20.82
CA PRO A 282 -30.82 -1.53 21.79
C PRO A 282 -30.69 -0.62 23.01
N GLU A 283 -31.82 -0.17 23.56
CA GLU A 283 -31.84 0.70 24.73
C GLU A 283 -31.12 0.05 25.93
N GLY A 284 -30.30 0.83 26.63
CA GLY A 284 -29.56 0.37 27.82
C GLY A 284 -28.28 -0.42 27.55
N VAL A 285 -27.98 -0.79 26.29
CA VAL A 285 -26.73 -1.49 25.94
C VAL A 285 -25.55 -0.50 25.94
N LYS A 286 -24.52 -0.79 26.75
CA LYS A 286 -23.29 0.02 26.82
C LYS A 286 -22.19 -0.59 25.94
N PRO A 287 -21.36 0.24 25.29
CA PRO A 287 -20.23 -0.25 24.51
C PRO A 287 -19.16 -0.89 25.41
N ILE A 288 -18.65 -2.04 24.98
CA ILE A 288 -17.48 -2.70 25.56
C ILE A 288 -16.24 -1.93 25.06
N LYS A 289 -15.41 -1.46 25.99
CA LYS A 289 -14.21 -0.64 25.69
C LYS A 289 -12.89 -1.32 26.03
N ASN A 290 -12.91 -2.38 26.84
CA ASN A 290 -11.71 -3.06 27.29
C ASN A 290 -11.41 -4.21 26.33
N ILE A 291 -10.28 -4.11 25.62
CA ILE A 291 -9.81 -5.13 24.69
C ILE A 291 -8.82 -6.02 25.44
N SER A 292 -9.04 -7.33 25.48
CA SER A 292 -7.99 -8.26 25.90
C SER A 292 -6.93 -8.28 24.80
N VAL A 293 -5.72 -7.81 25.10
CA VAL A 293 -4.57 -8.10 24.23
C VAL A 293 -4.33 -9.60 24.34
N PRO A 294 -4.31 -10.37 23.23
CA PRO A 294 -3.93 -11.77 23.31
C PRO A 294 -2.53 -11.81 23.93
N ILE A 295 -2.39 -12.49 25.06
CA ILE A 295 -1.08 -12.88 25.56
C ILE A 295 -0.49 -13.72 24.45
N ALA A 296 0.50 -13.19 23.74
CA ALA A 296 1.32 -13.97 22.85
C ALA A 296 1.82 -15.15 23.69
N GLN A 297 1.36 -16.36 23.37
CA GLN A 297 1.93 -17.56 23.97
C GLN A 297 3.40 -17.56 23.57
N ILE A 298 4.25 -17.37 24.59
CA ILE A 298 5.71 -17.51 24.52
C ILE A 298 6.02 -18.98 24.22
#